data_AF-B8GE77-F1
#
_entry.id   AF-B8GE77-F1
#
_cell.length_a   1.000
_cell.length_b   1.000
_cell.length_c   1.000
_cell.angle_alpha   90.00
_cell.angle_beta   90.00
_cell.angle_gamma   90.00
#
_symmetry.space_group_name_H-M   'P 1'
#
loop_
_entity.id
_entity.type
_entity.pdbx_description
1 polymer ?
#
loop_
_entity_poly.entity_id
_entity_poly.type
_entity_poly.pdbx_seq_one_letter_code
_entity_poly.pdbx_strand_id
1 'polypeptide(L)'
;MGMHRFTHVDPQTIVVTDTTITSLSFGEILEGMLPERPAPVPPGTNTPGDLNHEGLYEDINSNSLLDFSDVVVFFNQMDWITENDPVSAFDFNKKSRIDFNDIVILYNEQ
;
A
#
# COMPACT_ATOMS: atom_id res chain seq x y z
N MET A 1 -1.75 -26.79 -5.13
CA MET A 1 -1.51 -25.49 -4.51
C MET A 1 -2.44 -25.35 -3.31
N GLY A 2 -1.92 -25.47 -2.08
CA GLY A 2 -2.70 -25.20 -0.88
C GLY A 2 -2.72 -23.70 -0.62
N MET A 3 -3.90 -23.14 -0.40
CA MET A 3 -4.03 -21.74 0.04
C MET A 3 -3.57 -21.66 1.50
N HIS A 4 -2.34 -21.22 1.71
CA HIS A 4 -1.81 -20.96 3.05
C HIS A 4 -2.47 -19.68 3.60
N ARG A 5 -3.02 -19.77 4.82
CA ARG A 5 -3.70 -18.65 5.48
C ARG A 5 -2.69 -17.85 6.31
N PHE A 6 -2.06 -16.89 5.68
CA PHE A 6 -1.28 -15.86 6.37
C PHE A 6 -2.21 -14.76 6.85
N THR A 7 -2.05 -14.32 8.09
CA THR A 7 -2.74 -13.12 8.59
C THR A 7 -1.70 -12.05 8.83
N HIS A 8 -1.83 -10.93 8.13
CA HIS A 8 -1.02 -9.75 8.36
C HIS A 8 -1.49 -9.07 9.65
N VAL A 9 -0.59 -8.94 10.63
CA VAL A 9 -0.94 -8.36 11.95
C VAL A 9 -0.43 -6.93 12.05
N ASP A 10 0.71 -6.66 11.43
CA ASP A 10 1.31 -5.34 11.21
C ASP A 10 2.40 -5.44 10.12
N PRO A 11 2.93 -4.30 9.61
CA PRO A 11 3.91 -4.25 8.52
C PRO A 11 5.21 -5.03 8.73
N GLN A 12 5.51 -5.48 9.96
CA GLN A 12 6.73 -6.21 10.28
C GLN A 12 6.46 -7.60 10.86
N THR A 13 5.20 -7.97 11.08
CA THR A 13 4.81 -9.20 11.77
C THR A 13 3.77 -9.98 10.97
N ILE A 14 4.20 -11.13 10.45
CA ILE A 14 3.30 -12.18 9.98
C ILE A 14 3.08 -13.17 11.11
N VAL A 15 1.82 -13.46 11.42
CA VAL A 15 1.48 -14.62 12.26
C VAL A 15 1.03 -15.77 11.35
N VAL A 16 1.82 -16.84 11.38
CA VAL A 16 1.46 -18.10 10.74
C VAL A 16 0.45 -18.82 11.64
N THR A 17 -0.83 -18.75 11.27
CA THR A 17 -1.92 -19.37 12.06
C THR A 17 -2.14 -20.85 11.72
N ASP A 18 -1.55 -21.30 10.62
CA ASP A 18 -1.59 -22.69 10.19
C ASP A 18 -0.50 -23.52 10.88
N THR A 19 -0.92 -24.34 11.85
CA THR A 19 -0.03 -25.22 12.62
C THR A 19 0.54 -26.39 11.81
N THR A 20 0.09 -26.57 10.56
CA THR A 20 0.64 -27.58 9.65
C THR A 20 1.86 -27.08 8.88
N ILE A 21 2.15 -25.77 8.92
CA ILE A 21 3.33 -25.18 8.30
C ILE A 21 4.56 -25.50 9.17
N THR A 22 5.42 -26.39 8.67
CA THR A 22 6.65 -26.83 9.35
C THR A 22 7.89 -26.06 8.91
N SER A 23 7.86 -25.48 7.72
CA SER A 23 8.91 -24.60 7.20
C SER A 23 8.36 -23.66 6.14
N LEU A 24 8.87 -22.42 6.13
CA LEU A 24 8.68 -21.45 5.06
C LEU A 24 10.05 -21.06 4.53
N SER A 25 10.15 -20.83 3.22
CA SER A 25 11.33 -20.19 2.63
C SER A 25 11.39 -18.71 3.01
N PHE A 26 12.58 -18.12 2.93
CA PHE A 26 12.75 -16.68 3.12
C PHE A 26 11.89 -15.88 2.13
N GLY A 27 11.67 -16.39 0.92
CA GLY A 27 10.78 -15.77 -0.08
C GLY A 27 9.31 -15.76 0.36
N GLU A 28 8.81 -16.86 0.90
CA GLU A 28 7.41 -16.97 1.38
C GLU A 28 7.15 -16.13 2.63
N ILE A 29 8.15 -16.01 3.52
CA ILE A 29 8.09 -15.09 4.66
C ILE A 29 8.07 -13.64 4.16
N LEU A 30 8.93 -13.30 3.19
CA LEU A 30 8.95 -11.96 2.63
C LEU A 30 7.64 -11.63 1.89
N GLU A 31 7.04 -12.58 1.18
CA GLU A 31 5.82 -12.36 0.40
C GLU A 31 4.62 -11.94 1.28
N GLY A 32 4.55 -12.37 2.54
CA GLY A 32 3.56 -11.84 3.50
C GLY A 32 3.99 -10.59 4.29
N MET A 33 5.27 -10.19 4.17
CA MET A 33 5.86 -8.98 4.80
C MET A 33 5.89 -7.80 3.83
N LEU A 34 5.78 -8.06 2.52
CA LEU A 34 5.71 -6.99 1.53
C LEU A 34 4.38 -6.24 1.71
N PRO A 35 4.40 -4.89 1.70
CA PRO A 35 3.16 -4.12 1.66
C PRO A 35 2.36 -4.62 0.46
N GLU A 36 1.08 -4.97 0.68
CA GLU A 36 0.19 -5.35 -0.42
C GLU A 36 0.27 -4.26 -1.49
N ARG A 37 0.58 -4.67 -2.71
CA ARG A 37 0.82 -3.74 -3.81
C ARG A 37 -0.52 -3.11 -4.22
N PRO A 38 -0.63 -1.77 -4.28
CA PRO A 38 -1.86 -1.10 -4.67
C PRO A 38 -2.35 -1.52 -6.05
N ALA A 39 -3.66 -1.52 -6.22
CA ALA A 39 -4.33 -1.58 -7.51
C ALA A 39 -4.10 -0.27 -8.28
N PRO A 40 -4.22 -0.29 -9.62
CA PRO A 40 -4.24 0.94 -10.40
C PRO A 40 -5.39 1.85 -9.99
N VAL A 41 -5.05 3.10 -9.62
CA VAL A 41 -6.04 4.09 -9.21
C VAL A 41 -6.73 4.69 -10.46
N PRO A 42 -8.07 4.62 -10.57
CA PRO A 42 -8.78 5.17 -11.71
C PRO A 42 -8.52 6.68 -11.90
N PRO A 43 -8.42 7.20 -13.14
CA PRO A 43 -8.55 6.50 -14.42
C PRO A 43 -7.25 5.82 -14.90
N GLY A 44 -6.22 5.78 -14.07
CA GLY A 44 -4.95 5.14 -14.37
C GLY A 44 -5.09 3.62 -14.55
N THR A 45 -4.14 3.06 -15.28
CA THR A 45 -4.06 1.60 -15.53
C THR A 45 -2.78 0.99 -14.99
N ASN A 46 -1.86 1.83 -14.51
CA ASN A 46 -0.61 1.42 -13.91
C ASN A 46 -0.76 1.48 -12.38
N THR A 47 0.02 0.64 -11.72
CA THR A 47 0.08 0.64 -10.26
C THR A 47 0.85 1.87 -9.78
N PRO A 48 0.37 2.54 -8.72
CA PRO A 48 1.11 3.57 -8.02
C PRO A 48 2.58 3.22 -7.77
N GLY A 49 3.44 4.23 -7.79
CA GLY A 49 4.87 4.10 -7.53
C GLY A 49 5.24 4.49 -6.11
N ASP A 50 6.13 3.71 -5.51
CA ASP A 50 6.88 4.05 -4.29
C ASP A 50 8.27 4.53 -4.74
N LEU A 51 8.48 5.85 -4.78
CA LEU A 51 9.69 6.45 -5.37
C LEU A 51 10.87 6.43 -4.39
N ASN A 52 10.59 6.35 -3.09
CA ASN A 52 11.60 6.42 -2.03
C ASN A 52 11.83 5.07 -1.30
N HIS A 53 11.07 4.04 -1.66
CA HIS A 53 11.14 2.66 -1.19
C HIS A 53 10.82 2.46 0.30
N GLU A 54 9.89 3.24 0.84
CA GLU A 54 9.46 3.14 2.24
C GLU A 54 8.13 2.39 2.45
N GLY A 55 7.52 1.91 1.36
CA GLY A 55 6.24 1.19 1.37
C GLY A 55 5.01 2.11 1.35
N LEU A 56 5.21 3.42 1.18
CA LEU A 56 4.17 4.40 0.89
C LEU A 56 4.25 4.73 -0.61
N TYR A 57 3.09 4.91 -1.25
CA TYR A 57 3.03 5.07 -2.70
C TYR A 57 2.64 6.51 -3.06
N GLU A 58 3.65 7.35 -3.27
CA GLU A 58 3.49 8.78 -3.54
C GLU A 58 3.18 9.12 -5.02
N ASP A 59 3.61 8.28 -5.97
CA ASP A 59 3.32 8.41 -7.41
C ASP A 59 2.00 7.71 -7.76
N ILE A 60 0.89 8.31 -7.31
CA ILE A 60 -0.47 7.76 -7.42
C ILE A 60 -0.93 7.67 -8.87
N ASN A 61 -0.57 8.65 -9.69
CA ASN A 61 -0.95 8.67 -11.10
C ASN A 61 -0.02 7.82 -12.00
N SER A 62 1.07 7.30 -11.44
CA SER A 62 2.04 6.41 -12.08
C SER A 62 2.80 7.07 -13.25
N ASN A 63 3.14 8.35 -13.13
CA ASN A 63 3.96 9.09 -14.12
C ASN A 63 5.46 9.13 -13.75
N SER A 64 5.87 8.37 -12.72
CA SER A 64 7.23 8.32 -12.19
C SER A 64 7.72 9.62 -11.56
N LEU A 65 6.80 10.48 -11.13
CA LEU A 65 7.07 11.73 -10.42
C LEU A 65 6.10 11.86 -9.25
N LEU A 66 6.55 12.48 -8.17
CA LEU A 66 5.65 13.05 -7.17
C LEU A 66 5.34 14.48 -7.61
N ASP A 67 4.12 14.74 -8.05
CA ASP A 67 3.67 16.06 -8.47
C ASP A 67 2.23 16.36 -8.05
N PHE A 68 1.75 17.55 -8.39
CA PHE A 68 0.41 18.00 -8.01
C PHE A 68 -0.72 17.10 -8.58
N SER A 69 -0.47 16.37 -9.66
CA SER A 69 -1.42 15.43 -10.25
C SER A 69 -1.68 14.25 -9.32
N ASP A 70 -0.71 13.82 -8.52
CA ASP A 70 -0.90 12.78 -7.50
C ASP A 70 -1.86 13.24 -6.43
N VAL A 71 -1.70 14.47 -5.95
CA VAL A 71 -2.61 15.11 -4.98
C VAL A 71 -4.03 15.18 -5.54
N VAL A 72 -4.18 15.55 -6.81
CA VAL A 72 -5.49 15.63 -7.47
C VAL A 72 -6.13 14.25 -7.63
N VAL A 73 -5.36 13.23 -8.03
CA VAL A 73 -5.88 11.86 -8.15
C VAL A 73 -6.26 11.32 -6.78
N PHE A 74 -5.42 11.51 -5.75
CA PHE A 74 -5.73 11.07 -4.39
C PHE A 74 -7.02 11.72 -3.87
N PHE A 75 -7.15 13.04 -4.00
CA PHE A 75 -8.35 13.73 -3.56
C PHE A 75 -9.61 13.23 -4.27
N ASN A 76 -9.54 13.01 -5.59
CA ASN A 76 -10.69 12.57 -6.37
C ASN A 76 -11.05 11.08 -6.16
N GLN A 77 -10.09 10.25 -5.79
CA GLN A 77 -10.25 8.80 -5.66
C GLN A 77 -10.13 8.31 -4.20
N MET A 78 -10.14 9.20 -3.22
CA MET A 78 -9.94 8.86 -1.80
C MET A 78 -10.90 7.77 -1.33
N ASP A 79 -12.20 7.87 -1.67
CA ASP A 79 -13.19 6.85 -1.33
C ASP A 79 -12.87 5.51 -2.01
N TRP A 80 -12.48 5.54 -3.28
CA TRP A 80 -12.14 4.35 -4.04
C TRP A 80 -10.89 3.66 -3.47
N ILE A 81 -9.82 4.42 -3.19
CA ILE A 81 -8.59 3.90 -2.60
C ILE A 81 -8.89 3.28 -1.23
N THR A 82 -9.71 3.94 -0.40
CA THR A 82 -10.10 3.42 0.91
C THR A 82 -10.85 2.08 0.83
N GLU A 83 -11.62 1.87 -0.24
CA GLU A 83 -12.41 0.64 -0.45
C GLU A 83 -11.64 -0.49 -1.16
N ASN A 84 -10.65 -0.16 -1.99
CA ASN A 84 -10.02 -1.10 -2.93
C ASN A 84 -8.54 -1.36 -2.64
N ASP A 85 -7.88 -0.49 -1.88
CA ASP A 85 -6.45 -0.53 -1.65
C ASP A 85 -6.07 -0.69 -0.16
N PRO A 86 -4.86 -1.19 0.11
CA PRO A 86 -4.37 -1.31 1.47
C PRO A 86 -4.14 0.07 2.09
N VAL A 87 -4.79 0.32 3.23
CA VAL A 87 -4.66 1.57 3.98
C VAL A 87 -3.20 1.93 4.25
N SER A 88 -2.36 0.92 4.57
CA SER A 88 -0.94 1.12 4.86
C SER A 88 -0.12 1.70 3.71
N ALA A 89 -0.60 1.61 2.45
CA ALA A 89 0.09 2.16 1.29
C ALA A 89 -0.13 3.66 1.10
N PHE A 90 -1.22 4.21 1.68
CA PHE A 90 -1.66 5.60 1.48
C PHE A 90 -1.89 6.37 2.81
N ASP A 91 -1.66 5.73 3.95
CA ASP A 91 -1.70 6.32 5.30
C ASP A 91 -0.34 6.99 5.64
N PHE A 92 -0.05 8.09 4.96
CA PHE A 92 1.19 8.87 5.13
C PHE A 92 1.34 9.39 6.57
N ASN A 93 0.23 9.68 7.25
CA ASN A 93 0.25 10.19 8.62
C ASN A 93 0.33 9.09 9.71
N LYS A 94 0.27 7.81 9.31
CA LYS A 94 0.40 6.61 10.17
C LYS A 94 -0.64 6.56 11.28
N LYS A 95 -1.90 6.88 10.97
CA LYS A 95 -3.04 6.78 11.90
C LYS A 95 -3.99 5.64 11.58
N SER A 96 -3.55 4.69 10.78
CA SER A 96 -4.26 3.48 10.37
C SER A 96 -5.59 3.79 9.68
N ARG A 97 -5.65 4.92 8.97
CA ARG A 97 -6.79 5.34 8.15
C ARG A 97 -6.30 6.27 7.06
N ILE A 98 -6.99 6.27 5.93
CA ILE A 98 -6.83 7.29 4.90
C ILE A 98 -7.75 8.46 5.25
N ASP A 99 -7.20 9.66 5.39
CA ASP A 99 -7.94 10.90 5.63
C ASP A 99 -7.29 12.14 5.00
N PHE A 100 -7.87 13.31 5.24
CA PHE A 100 -7.42 14.55 4.62
C PHE A 100 -5.99 14.96 5.02
N ASN A 101 -5.48 14.53 6.18
CA ASN A 101 -4.10 14.82 6.55
C ASN A 101 -3.11 14.07 5.66
N ASP A 102 -3.47 12.90 5.13
CA ASP A 102 -2.64 12.15 4.18
C ASP A 102 -2.43 12.95 2.88
N ILE A 103 -3.48 13.60 2.39
CA ILE A 103 -3.40 14.51 1.24
C ILE A 103 -2.49 15.71 1.56
N VAL A 104 -2.59 16.28 2.76
CA VAL A 104 -1.76 17.43 3.17
C VAL A 104 -0.28 17.03 3.25
N ILE A 105 0.04 15.83 3.72
CA ILE A 105 1.41 15.32 3.73
C ILE A 105 1.92 15.15 2.30
N LEU A 106 1.18 14.43 1.46
CA LEU A 106 1.55 14.23 0.05
C LEU A 106 1.79 15.56 -0.68
N TYR A 107 0.94 16.56 -0.44
CA TYR A 107 1.10 17.89 -1.02
C TYR A 107 2.41 18.58 -0.59
N ASN A 108 2.87 18.37 0.64
CA ASN A 108 4.08 19.01 1.16
C ASN A 108 5.39 18.28 0.78
N GLU A 109 5.30 17.06 0.27
CA GLU A 109 6.45 16.22 -0.09
C GLU A 109 6.91 16.37 -1.54
N GLN A 110 6.15 17.11 -2.36
CA GLN A 110 6.50 17.46 -3.76
C GLN A 110 7.87 18.11 -3.95
#